data_AF-A0A936TFI0-F1
#
_entry.id   AF-A0A936TFI0-F1
#
_cell.length_a   1.000
_cell.length_b   1.000
_cell.length_c   1.000
_cell.angle_alpha   90.00
_cell.angle_beta   90.00
_cell.angle_gamma   90.00
#
_symmetry.space_group_name_H-M   'P 1'
#
loop_
_entity.id
_entity.type
_entity.pdbx_description
1 polymer ?
#
loop_
_entity_poly.entity_id
_entity_poly.type
_entity_poly.pdbx_seq_one_letter_code
_entity_poly.pdbx_strand_id
1 'polypeptide(L)' 'MLLSPNSVVDGLGASPKLFIASEDEPVADVSTQMADTAEGDDNEAIILPGSAHAQNIFDTDQAEPTMTAILDRLNEFAN' A
#
# COMPACT_ATOMS: atom_id res chain seq x y z
N MET A 1 1.44 25.35 -7.30
CA MET A 1 2.59 24.62 -6.73
C MET A 1 2.75 23.35 -7.53
N LEU A 2 3.95 23.08 -8.06
CA LEU A 2 4.26 21.76 -8.60
C LEU A 2 4.65 20.90 -7.39
N LEU A 3 3.72 20.06 -6.92
CA LEU A 3 4.09 18.99 -6.00
C LEU A 3 4.97 18.03 -6.81
N SER A 4 6.05 17.53 -6.23
CA SER A 4 6.90 16.53 -6.89
C SER A 4 6.03 15.36 -7.37
N PRO A 5 6.33 14.78 -8.54
CA PRO A 5 5.62 13.61 -9.00
C PRO A 5 5.79 12.47 -7.99
N ASN A 6 4.76 11.62 -7.86
CA ASN A 6 4.91 10.37 -7.13
C ASN A 6 5.93 9.50 -7.85
N SER A 7 6.78 8.84 -7.07
CA SER A 7 7.88 8.02 -7.59
C SER A 7 8.03 6.76 -6.76
N VAL A 8 8.50 5.70 -7.41
CA VAL A 8 9.01 4.51 -6.72
C VAL A 8 10.13 4.93 -5.77
N VAL A 9 10.19 4.27 -4.62
CA VAL A 9 11.22 4.49 -3.61
C VAL A 9 12.08 3.24 -3.48
N ASP A 10 13.39 3.41 -3.64
CA ASP A 10 14.38 2.35 -3.46
C ASP A 10 14.79 2.20 -1.99
N GLY A 11 15.46 1.08 -1.66
CA GLY A 11 16.09 0.89 -0.36
C GLY A 11 15.14 0.52 0.78
N LEU A 12 13.99 -0.09 0.46
CA LEU A 12 13.02 -0.58 1.45
C LEU A 12 13.45 -1.88 2.15
N GLY A 13 14.57 -2.47 1.71
CA GLY A 13 15.13 -3.70 2.26
C GLY A 13 14.40 -4.97 1.80
N ALA A 14 14.93 -6.12 2.22
CA ALA A 14 14.48 -7.44 1.78
C ALA A 14 13.29 -8.02 2.57
N SER A 15 12.82 -7.33 3.63
CA SER A 15 11.65 -7.79 4.38
C SER A 15 10.40 -7.68 3.50
N PRO A 16 9.47 -8.66 3.56
CA PRO A 16 8.23 -8.59 2.81
C PRO A 16 7.44 -7.32 3.17
N LYS A 17 6.93 -6.59 2.17
CA LYS A 17 6.08 -5.42 2.38
C LYS A 17 4.68 -5.61 1.85
N LEU A 18 3.78 -4.81 2.39
CA LEU A 18 2.44 -4.57 1.86
C LEU A 18 2.29 -3.08 1.57
N PHE A 19 1.91 -2.76 0.34
CA PHE A 19 1.52 -1.41 -0.09
C PHE A 19 0.00 -1.35 -0.22
N ILE A 20 -0.62 -0.30 0.31
CA ILE A 20 -2.07 -0.09 0.18
C ILE A 20 -2.30 1.32 -0.34
N ALA A 21 -3.12 1.44 -1.38
CA ALA A 21 -3.54 2.71 -1.94
C ALA A 21 -5.01 2.63 -2.39
N SER A 22 -5.63 3.78 -2.60
CA SER A 22 -6.98 3.83 -3.20
C SER A 22 -6.91 4.01 -4.71
N GLU A 23 -7.90 3.48 -5.41
CA GLU A 23 -8.01 3.49 -6.88
C GLU A 23 -7.88 4.90 -7.48
N ASP A 24 -8.55 5.89 -6.89
CA ASP A 24 -8.58 7.26 -7.40
C ASP A 24 -7.42 8.13 -6.87
N GLU A 25 -6.41 7.52 -6.24
CA GLU A 25 -5.24 8.24 -5.78
C GLU A 25 -4.13 8.29 -6.81
N PRO A 26 -3.43 9.43 -6.93
CA PRO A 26 -2.26 9.55 -7.81
C PRO A 26 -1.11 8.57 -7.51
N VAL A 27 -1.15 7.83 -6.39
CA VAL A 27 -0.15 6.86 -5.95
C VAL A 27 -0.54 5.39 -6.23
N ALA A 28 -1.73 5.12 -6.77
CA ALA A 28 -2.20 3.74 -7.01
C ALA A 28 -1.24 2.96 -7.92
N ASP A 29 -0.91 3.52 -9.08
CA ASP A 29 0.03 2.92 -10.03
C ASP A 29 1.44 2.75 -9.43
N VAL A 30 1.87 3.72 -8.62
CA VAL A 30 3.17 3.69 -7.96
C VAL A 30 3.23 2.57 -6.91
N SER A 31 2.13 2.30 -6.21
CA SER A 31 2.06 1.26 -5.19
C SER A 31 2.21 -0.14 -5.80
N THR A 32 1.54 -0.39 -6.94
CA THR A 32 1.71 -1.62 -7.72
C THR A 32 3.15 -1.76 -8.20
N GLN A 33 3.72 -0.70 -8.78
CA GLN A 33 5.11 -0.72 -9.24
C GLN A 33 6.10 -0.98 -8.09
N MET A 34 5.85 -0.44 -6.91
CA MET A 34 6.67 -0.67 -5.72
C MET A 34 6.58 -2.12 -5.22
N ALA A 35 5.42 -2.78 -5.33
CA ALA A 35 5.33 -4.21 -5.05
C ALA A 35 6.16 -5.04 -6.04
N ASP A 36 6.08 -4.72 -7.32
CA ASP A 36 6.76 -5.48 -8.39
C ASP A 36 8.29 -5.32 -8.39
N THR A 37 8.79 -4.14 -7.97
CA THR A 37 10.20 -3.77 -8.17
C THR A 37 11.03 -3.68 -6.90
N ALA A 38 10.39 -3.58 -5.73
CA ALA A 38 11.12 -3.50 -4.49
C ALA A 38 11.82 -4.82 -4.16
N GLU A 39 12.94 -4.71 -3.44
CA GLU A 39 13.65 -5.85 -2.88
C GLU A 39 12.75 -6.64 -1.91
N GLY A 40 13.03 -7.94 -1.77
CA GLY A 40 12.29 -8.85 -0.89
C GLY A 40 11.30 -9.74 -1.64
N ASP A 41 11.10 -10.94 -1.10
CA ASP A 41 10.08 -11.87 -1.59
C ASP A 41 8.70 -11.49 -1.02
N ASP A 42 7.65 -11.98 -1.67
CA ASP A 42 6.25 -11.82 -1.25
C ASP A 42 5.77 -10.38 -1.12
N ASN A 43 6.34 -9.42 -1.85
CA ASN A 43 5.83 -8.05 -1.88
C ASN A 43 4.43 -7.98 -2.50
N GLU A 44 3.50 -7.27 -1.86
CA GLU A 44 2.11 -7.15 -2.30
C GLU A 44 1.64 -5.70 -2.37
N ALA A 45 0.78 -5.41 -3.35
CA ALA A 45 0.00 -4.18 -3.42
C ALA A 45 -1.50 -4.49 -3.41
N ILE A 46 -2.24 -3.81 -2.55
CA ILE A 46 -3.70 -3.86 -2.49
C ILE A 46 -4.24 -2.50 -2.88
N ILE A 47 -5.03 -2.47 -3.96
CA ILE A 47 -5.74 -1.26 -4.40
C ILE A 47 -7.20 -1.37 -3.98
N LEU A 48 -7.62 -0.47 -3.09
CA LEU A 48 -8.98 -0.43 -2.57
C LEU A 48 -9.84 0.63 -3.29
N PRO A 49 -11.16 0.44 -3.41
CA PRO A 49 -12.03 1.45 -4.00
C PRO A 49 -11.95 2.82 -3.29
N GLY A 50 -12.13 3.91 -4.03
CA GLY A 50 -12.22 5.26 -3.46
C GLY A 50 -10.96 6.10 -3.64
N SER A 51 -10.87 7.21 -2.88
CA SER A 51 -9.89 8.29 -3.10
C SER A 51 -9.14 8.73 -1.83
N ALA A 52 -9.33 8.06 -0.70
CA ALA A 52 -8.78 8.49 0.58
C ALA A 52 -7.38 7.91 0.85
N HIS A 53 -6.37 8.76 1.02
CA HIS A 53 -4.98 8.30 1.26
C HIS A 53 -4.76 7.40 2.48
N ALA A 54 -5.57 7.58 3.51
CA ALA A 54 -5.48 6.81 4.75
C ALA A 54 -6.84 6.20 5.08
N GLN A 55 -7.31 5.29 4.21
CA GLN A 55 -8.66 4.72 4.30
C GLN A 55 -8.96 4.11 5.68
N ASN A 56 -7.98 3.50 6.33
CA ASN A 56 -8.10 2.93 7.68
C ASN A 56 -8.35 3.95 8.81
N ILE A 57 -8.07 5.24 8.59
CA ILE A 57 -8.20 6.29 9.61
C ILE A 57 -9.54 7.01 9.49
N PHE A 58 -10.08 7.12 8.27
CA PHE A 58 -11.32 7.84 8.00
C PHE A 58 -12.53 6.93 8.09
N ASP A 59 -13.69 7.51 8.41
CA ASP A 59 -14.98 6.80 8.39
C ASP A 59 -15.42 6.58 6.93
N THR A 60 -14.80 5.58 6.30
CA THR A 60 -15.07 5.15 4.93
C THR A 60 -15.44 3.67 4.93
N ASP A 61 -16.14 3.22 3.90
CA ASP A 61 -16.47 1.80 3.71
C ASP A 61 -15.22 0.91 3.56
N GLN A 62 -14.04 1.51 3.36
CA GLN A 62 -12.76 0.80 3.23
C GLN A 62 -11.92 0.84 4.51
N ALA A 63 -12.36 1.47 5.58
CA ALA A 63 -11.59 1.56 6.81
C ALA A 63 -11.31 0.19 7.43
N GLU A 64 -12.36 -0.61 7.58
CA GLU A 64 -12.28 -1.98 8.10
C GLU A 64 -11.55 -2.94 7.13
N PRO A 65 -11.85 -2.96 5.81
CA PRO A 65 -11.06 -3.71 4.84
C PRO A 65 -9.55 -3.40 4.87
N THR A 66 -9.19 -2.12 4.94
CA THR A 66 -7.77 -1.69 5.01
C THR A 66 -7.10 -2.23 6.26
N MET A 67 -7.75 -2.10 7.42
CA MET A 67 -7.20 -2.58 8.69
C MET A 67 -7.06 -4.11 8.70
N THR A 68 -8.05 -4.81 8.16
CA THR A 68 -8.02 -6.27 8.06
C THR A 68 -6.83 -6.74 7.23
N ALA A 69 -6.59 -6.15 6.06
CA ALA A 69 -5.45 -6.48 5.22
C ALA A 69 -4.10 -6.27 5.93
N ILE A 70 -3.95 -5.17 6.69
CA ILE A 70 -2.74 -4.91 7.49
C ILE A 70 -2.54 -6.00 8.54
N LEU A 71 -3.58 -6.35 9.29
CA LEU A 71 -3.50 -7.33 10.36
C LEU A 71 -3.23 -8.75 9.84
N ASP A 72 -3.92 -9.15 8.77
CA ASP A 72 -3.71 -10.45 8.13
C ASP A 72 -2.26 -10.60 7.67
N ARG A 73 -1.71 -9.55 7.04
CA ARG A 73 -0.30 -9.52 6.64
C ARG A 73 0.65 -9.62 7.82
N LEU A 74 0.41 -8.88 8.90
CA LEU A 74 1.26 -8.96 10.09
C LEU A 74 1.21 -10.34 10.73
N ASN A 75 0.04 -10.99 10.76
CA ASN A 75 -0.15 -12.33 11.29
C ASN A 75 0.57 -13.40 10.45
N GLU A 76 0.66 -13.22 9.14
CA GLU A 76 1.38 -14.12 8.22
C GLU A 76 2.87 -14.26 8.61
N PHE A 77 3.53 -13.16 8.99
CA PHE A 77 4.97 -13.13 9.32
C PHE A 77 5.28 -13.08 10.82
N ALA A 78 4.28 -13.21 11.71
CA ALA A 78 4.48 -13.17 13.16
C ALA A 78 5.13 -14.43 13.77
N ASN A 79 5.64 -15.37 12.93
CA ASN A 79 6.18 -16.66 13.34
C ASN A 79 7.71 -16.73 13.29
#